data_AF-C8N7A6-F1
#
_entry.id   AF-C8N7A6-F1
#
_cell.length_a   1.000
_cell.length_b   1.000
_cell.length_c   1.000
_cell.angle_alpha   90.00
_cell.angle_beta   90.00
_cell.angle_gamma   90.00
#
_symmetry.space_group_name_H-M   'P 1'
#
loop_
_entity.id
_entity.type
_entity.pdbx_description
1 polymer ?
#
loop_
_entity_poly.entity_id
_entity_poly.type
_entity_poly.pdbx_seq_one_letter_code
_entity_poly.pdbx_strand_id
1 'polypeptide(L)'
;MSQNQSKQPSVAELLEMSRTQIVAEAFLKDEDKKLEFLHPEGYTFKNVALDSKILEEGNNHTSILTAPQIKEFMENWEVVAYLPNTTTGFSGTLFKAKRDIPGTTIKAGEKVMSLRSTEFIDDAVRDNQATNKMEIADRGWAFGQIDDLEQWFQGLRNEKLIGDGEQIRITGYSLGGHLATAFNILHRDEGLIKNTYTFNGVGVGRKTKEEEMDKETLKNIIHQFHETRYNGINSTRYNNNFLVHYNKLTDILEQISHADDSKIDEIESSLRAYIYAMTTHAIPADDDVKEILNNITKIIDENRRVRSLSSGTEQKAKIVNYSDIAALGLNYQIALKEATQRAYAYPKLTGLETTILNERLYSNNRIENLYEIYAKNPPSMVASSQLHYGTEIPISVENQRR
;
A
#
# COMPACT_ATOMS: atom_id res chain seq x y z
N MET A 1 8.94 -36.10 27.82
CA MET A 1 8.62 -35.78 26.41
C MET A 1 8.41 -34.28 26.35
N SER A 2 9.39 -33.52 25.87
CA SER A 2 9.25 -32.07 25.70
C SER A 2 8.44 -31.81 24.44
N GLN A 3 7.20 -31.35 24.59
CA GLN A 3 6.42 -30.84 23.47
C GLN A 3 7.08 -29.55 22.98
N ASN A 4 8.02 -29.66 22.03
CA ASN A 4 8.28 -28.57 21.11
C ASN A 4 7.05 -28.47 20.19
N GLN A 5 5.97 -27.85 20.68
CA GLN A 5 4.94 -27.32 19.79
C GLN A 5 5.66 -26.37 18.83
N SER A 6 5.48 -26.58 17.52
CA SER A 6 6.06 -25.72 16.51
C SER A 6 5.63 -24.28 16.78
N LYS A 7 6.58 -23.34 16.82
CA LYS A 7 6.32 -21.88 16.82
C LYS A 7 5.61 -21.39 15.53
N GLN A 8 5.19 -22.30 14.66
CA GLN A 8 4.52 -21.97 13.40
C GLN A 8 3.00 -22.05 13.55
N PRO A 9 2.23 -21.21 12.83
CA PRO A 9 0.78 -21.28 12.78
C PRO A 9 0.28 -22.64 12.30
N SER A 10 -0.92 -23.05 12.75
CA SER A 10 -1.57 -24.24 12.21
C SER A 10 -1.99 -24.00 10.75
N VAL A 11 -2.14 -25.07 9.97
CA VAL A 11 -2.68 -24.98 8.59
C VAL A 11 -4.08 -24.33 8.58
N ALA A 12 -4.91 -24.66 9.57
CA ALA A 12 -6.23 -24.05 9.72
C ALA A 12 -6.13 -22.54 9.97
N GLU A 13 -5.16 -22.08 10.75
CA GLU A 13 -4.93 -20.65 10.97
C GLU A 13 -4.42 -19.94 9.71
N LEU A 14 -3.48 -20.54 8.99
CA LEU A 14 -3.03 -20.00 7.69
C LEU A 14 -4.18 -19.89 6.68
N LEU A 15 -5.05 -20.90 6.63
CA LEU A 15 -6.23 -20.89 5.75
C LEU A 15 -7.26 -19.84 6.17
N GLU A 16 -7.44 -19.62 7.47
CA GLU A 16 -8.38 -18.60 7.95
C GLU A 16 -7.84 -17.19 7.65
N MET A 17 -6.55 -16.95 7.86
CA MET A 17 -5.90 -15.67 7.53
C MET A 17 -5.85 -15.40 6.03
N SER A 18 -5.74 -16.43 5.19
CA SER A 18 -5.85 -16.24 3.74
C SER A 18 -7.28 -15.90 3.32
N ARG A 19 -8.31 -16.48 3.96
CA ARG A 19 -9.72 -16.12 3.73
C ARG A 19 -10.02 -14.68 4.14
N THR A 20 -9.55 -14.22 5.31
CA THR A 20 -9.72 -12.80 5.70
C THR A 20 -9.04 -11.87 4.71
N GLN A 21 -7.85 -12.25 4.21
CA GLN A 21 -7.19 -11.47 3.16
C GLN A 21 -8.02 -11.44 1.87
N ILE A 22 -8.48 -12.59 1.36
CA ILE A 22 -9.32 -12.67 0.14
C ILE A 22 -10.57 -11.79 0.28
N VAL A 23 -11.22 -11.79 1.43
CA VAL A 23 -12.40 -10.95 1.67
C VAL A 23 -12.04 -9.47 1.72
N ALA A 24 -10.88 -9.09 2.26
CA ALA A 24 -10.41 -7.70 2.21
C ALA A 24 -10.03 -7.24 0.79
N GLU A 25 -9.66 -8.17 -0.08
CA GLU A 25 -9.48 -7.89 -1.51
C GLU A 25 -10.82 -7.74 -2.26
N ALA A 26 -11.93 -8.22 -1.71
CA ALA A 26 -13.25 -8.00 -2.28
C ALA A 26 -13.76 -6.58 -1.94
N PHE A 27 -14.24 -5.86 -2.96
CA PHE A 27 -14.71 -4.48 -2.79
C PHE A 27 -16.02 -4.39 -1.99
N LEU A 28 -15.92 -4.16 -0.67
CA LEU A 28 -17.06 -4.27 0.25
C LEU A 28 -18.16 -3.19 0.09
N LYS A 29 -17.94 -2.17 -0.75
CA LYS A 29 -18.88 -1.06 -0.97
C LYS A 29 -19.17 -0.72 -2.44
N ASP A 30 -18.89 -1.61 -3.39
CA ASP A 30 -19.01 -1.31 -4.83
C ASP A 30 -18.20 -0.05 -5.24
N GLU A 31 -17.02 0.17 -4.67
CA GLU A 31 -16.18 1.35 -4.95
C GLU A 31 -15.66 1.44 -6.40
N ASP A 32 -15.89 0.41 -7.21
CA ASP A 32 -15.74 0.47 -8.66
C ASP A 32 -16.90 1.17 -9.36
N LYS A 33 -18.10 1.11 -8.77
CA LYS A 33 -19.34 1.69 -9.32
C LYS A 33 -19.67 3.03 -8.66
N LYS A 34 -19.10 3.31 -7.48
CA LYS A 34 -19.39 4.50 -6.65
C LYS A 34 -18.12 5.19 -6.19
N LEU A 35 -17.64 6.14 -7.00
CA LEU A 35 -16.40 6.89 -6.77
C LEU A 35 -16.46 7.79 -5.51
N GLU A 36 -17.65 8.12 -5.01
CA GLU A 36 -17.84 8.88 -3.77
C GLU A 36 -17.16 8.23 -2.54
N PHE A 37 -16.87 6.93 -2.59
CA PHE A 37 -16.14 6.24 -1.52
C PHE A 37 -14.62 6.48 -1.54
N LEU A 38 -14.08 7.10 -2.60
CA LEU A 38 -12.65 7.43 -2.71
C LEU A 38 -12.23 8.65 -1.87
N HIS A 39 -13.20 9.47 -1.44
CA HIS A 39 -12.98 10.66 -0.61
C HIS A 39 -13.76 10.53 0.69
N PRO A 40 -13.30 9.71 1.63
CA PRO A 40 -14.05 9.48 2.84
C PRO A 40 -14.02 10.74 3.74
N GLU A 41 -15.19 11.26 4.13
CA GLU A 41 -15.32 12.39 5.09
C GLU A 41 -14.87 12.02 6.52
N GLY A 42 -14.37 10.79 6.73
CA GLY A 42 -13.72 10.31 7.94
C GLY A 42 -13.02 8.99 7.68
N TYR A 43 -11.98 8.67 8.45
CA TYR A 43 -11.12 7.50 8.17
C TYR A 43 -11.77 6.13 8.44
N THR A 44 -13.01 6.04 8.92
CA THR A 44 -13.60 4.78 9.38
C THR A 44 -15.06 4.62 8.98
N PHE A 45 -15.31 3.78 7.97
CA PHE A 45 -16.67 3.32 7.70
C PHE A 45 -17.00 2.17 8.66
N LYS A 46 -17.80 2.45 9.68
CA LYS A 46 -18.23 1.46 10.67
C LYS A 46 -19.36 0.58 10.15
N ASN A 47 -19.48 -0.63 10.72
CA ASN A 47 -20.62 -1.53 10.55
C ASN A 47 -20.97 -1.81 9.08
N VAL A 48 -19.95 -2.10 8.27
CA VAL A 48 -20.16 -2.50 6.88
C VAL A 48 -20.70 -3.92 6.87
N ALA A 49 -21.88 -4.11 6.28
CA ALA A 49 -22.46 -5.45 6.14
C ALA A 49 -21.68 -6.23 5.07
N LEU A 50 -21.31 -7.47 5.39
CA LEU A 50 -20.85 -8.41 4.38
C LEU A 50 -22.03 -8.79 3.47
N ASP A 51 -21.88 -8.60 2.17
CA ASP A 51 -22.83 -9.06 1.16
C ASP A 51 -22.27 -10.31 0.49
N SER A 52 -23.00 -11.42 0.57
CA SER A 52 -22.60 -12.69 -0.05
C SER A 52 -22.36 -12.56 -1.55
N LYS A 53 -23.09 -11.66 -2.24
CA LYS A 53 -22.90 -11.42 -3.67
C LYS A 53 -21.56 -10.78 -3.96
N ILE A 54 -21.15 -9.79 -3.16
CA ILE A 54 -19.84 -9.15 -3.28
C ILE A 54 -18.73 -10.20 -3.05
N LEU A 55 -18.90 -11.13 -2.12
CA LEU A 55 -17.89 -12.18 -1.86
C LEU A 55 -17.85 -13.28 -2.94
N GLU A 56 -18.95 -13.46 -3.68
CA GLU A 56 -19.06 -14.40 -4.80
C GLU A 56 -18.54 -13.78 -6.11
N GLU A 57 -18.82 -12.50 -6.36
CA GLU A 57 -18.30 -11.73 -7.49
C GLU A 57 -16.83 -11.31 -7.26
N GLY A 58 -16.44 -11.20 -5.99
CA GLY A 58 -15.13 -10.74 -5.56
C GLY A 58 -14.87 -9.31 -6.00
N ASN A 59 -13.70 -9.12 -6.61
CA ASN A 59 -13.27 -7.88 -7.25
C ASN A 59 -13.30 -7.99 -8.78
N ASN A 60 -14.15 -8.84 -9.36
CA ASN A 60 -14.13 -9.23 -10.78
C ASN A 60 -12.83 -9.90 -11.24
N HIS A 61 -11.97 -10.29 -10.31
CA HIS A 61 -10.72 -11.01 -10.53
C HIS A 61 -10.65 -12.31 -9.69
N THR A 62 -9.63 -12.46 -8.84
CA THR A 62 -9.33 -13.73 -8.17
C THR A 62 -9.85 -13.81 -6.73
N SER A 63 -10.43 -12.73 -6.21
CA SER A 63 -10.86 -12.62 -4.81
C SER A 63 -12.25 -13.21 -4.57
N ILE A 64 -12.46 -14.45 -5.04
CA ILE A 64 -13.76 -15.13 -5.04
C ILE A 64 -13.76 -16.26 -4.00
N LEU A 65 -14.85 -16.37 -3.24
CA LEU A 65 -15.12 -17.49 -2.35
C LEU A 65 -16.26 -18.37 -2.88
N THR A 66 -16.17 -19.67 -2.65
CA THR A 66 -17.28 -20.61 -2.90
C THR A 66 -18.42 -20.38 -1.90
N ALA A 67 -19.66 -20.71 -2.25
CA ALA A 67 -20.81 -20.54 -1.36
C ALA A 67 -20.64 -21.16 0.06
N PRO A 68 -20.06 -22.36 0.24
CA PRO A 68 -19.76 -22.88 1.57
C PRO A 68 -18.74 -22.04 2.35
N GLN A 69 -17.70 -21.54 1.67
CA GLN A 69 -16.69 -20.66 2.28
C GLN A 69 -17.29 -19.31 2.68
N ILE A 70 -18.15 -18.73 1.85
CA ILE A 70 -18.88 -17.48 2.16
C ILE A 70 -19.72 -17.68 3.42
N LYS A 71 -20.53 -18.75 3.46
CA LYS A 71 -21.37 -19.06 4.62
C LYS A 71 -20.53 -19.20 5.89
N GLU A 72 -19.47 -20.00 5.84
CA GLU A 72 -18.58 -20.20 6.99
C GLU A 72 -17.91 -18.90 7.43
N PHE A 73 -17.40 -18.10 6.49
CA PHE A 73 -16.77 -16.81 6.77
C PHE A 73 -17.76 -15.85 7.42
N MET A 74 -18.96 -15.73 6.85
CA MET A 74 -20.03 -14.88 7.40
C MET A 74 -20.58 -15.39 8.72
N GLU A 75 -20.37 -16.65 9.12
CA GLU A 75 -20.65 -17.12 10.49
C GLU A 75 -19.50 -16.78 11.46
N ASN A 76 -18.27 -16.77 10.97
CA ASN A 76 -17.05 -16.58 11.76
C ASN A 76 -16.74 -15.10 12.01
N TRP A 77 -17.00 -14.22 11.05
CA TRP A 77 -16.51 -12.84 11.05
C TRP A 77 -17.62 -11.81 10.86
N GLU A 78 -17.32 -10.59 11.30
CA GLU A 78 -18.00 -9.37 10.90
C GLU A 78 -16.98 -8.27 10.62
N VAL A 79 -17.35 -7.32 9.76
CA VAL A 79 -16.54 -6.14 9.47
C VAL A 79 -16.90 -5.04 10.46
N VAL A 80 -15.92 -4.66 11.29
CA VAL A 80 -16.07 -3.58 12.28
C VAL A 80 -15.79 -2.23 11.66
N ALA A 81 -14.77 -2.16 10.82
CA ALA A 81 -14.40 -0.96 10.09
C ALA A 81 -13.89 -1.32 8.69
N TYR A 82 -14.13 -0.42 7.77
CA TYR A 82 -13.62 -0.49 6.40
C TYR A 82 -13.11 0.89 6.01
N LEU A 83 -12.01 0.94 5.26
CA LEU A 83 -11.56 2.10 4.52
C LEU A 83 -11.42 1.70 3.04
N PRO A 84 -12.34 2.16 2.17
CA PRO A 84 -12.19 2.10 0.72
C PRO A 84 -10.89 2.76 0.27
N ASN A 85 -10.53 2.55 -1.00
CA ASN A 85 -9.37 3.20 -1.61
C ASN A 85 -9.28 4.70 -1.33
N THR A 86 -8.22 5.10 -0.67
CA THR A 86 -7.80 6.49 -0.57
C THR A 86 -7.16 6.97 -1.87
N THR A 87 -6.84 8.26 -1.95
CA THR A 87 -6.17 8.86 -3.11
C THR A 87 -4.71 8.41 -3.28
N THR A 88 -4.14 7.68 -2.32
CA THR A 88 -2.83 7.00 -2.43
C THR A 88 -2.92 5.54 -2.86
N GLY A 89 -4.14 4.99 -2.94
CA GLY A 89 -4.39 3.57 -3.19
C GLY A 89 -4.48 2.72 -1.91
N PHE A 90 -4.29 3.29 -0.72
CA PHE A 90 -4.46 2.56 0.54
C PHE A 90 -5.92 2.14 0.76
N SER A 91 -6.14 0.89 1.16
CA SER A 91 -7.41 0.33 1.61
C SER A 91 -7.18 -0.69 2.73
N GLY A 92 -8.10 -0.72 3.69
CA GLY A 92 -7.99 -1.57 4.87
C GLY A 92 -9.35 -2.05 5.39
N THR A 93 -9.38 -3.29 5.88
CA THR A 93 -10.56 -3.86 6.55
C THR A 93 -10.19 -4.36 7.94
N LEU A 94 -11.00 -4.01 8.94
CA LEU A 94 -10.89 -4.54 10.30
C LEU A 94 -12.02 -5.54 10.54
N PHE A 95 -11.68 -6.81 10.61
CA PHE A 95 -12.60 -7.88 10.97
C PHE A 95 -12.58 -8.14 12.47
N LYS A 96 -13.70 -8.64 13.01
CA LYS A 96 -13.79 -9.19 14.37
C LYS A 96 -14.38 -10.59 14.33
N ALA A 97 -13.75 -11.51 15.04
CA ALA A 97 -14.25 -12.87 15.18
C ALA A 97 -15.52 -12.87 16.04
N LYS A 98 -16.60 -13.46 15.54
CA LYS A 98 -17.88 -13.60 16.26
C LYS A 98 -17.90 -14.79 17.22
N ARG A 99 -17.03 -15.76 16.98
CA ARG A 99 -16.87 -16.98 17.76
C ARG A 99 -15.40 -17.42 17.76
N ASP A 100 -15.06 -18.35 18.63
CA ASP A 100 -13.81 -19.09 18.52
C ASP A 100 -13.76 -19.82 17.17
N ILE A 101 -12.65 -19.69 16.44
CA ILE A 101 -12.53 -20.29 15.11
C ILE A 101 -11.89 -21.68 15.23
N PRO A 102 -12.60 -22.77 14.88
CA PRO A 102 -12.10 -24.13 15.05
C PRO A 102 -10.75 -24.38 14.36
N GLY A 103 -9.82 -25.04 15.06
CA GLY A 103 -8.49 -25.38 14.53
C GLY A 103 -7.46 -24.24 14.54
N THR A 104 -7.85 -23.04 14.98
CA THR A 104 -6.98 -21.86 15.05
C THR A 104 -6.79 -21.41 16.50
N THR A 105 -5.88 -20.45 16.72
CA THR A 105 -5.74 -19.77 18.02
C THR A 105 -6.66 -18.55 18.18
N ILE A 106 -7.54 -18.30 17.21
CA ILE A 106 -8.40 -17.12 17.14
C ILE A 106 -9.62 -17.30 18.05
N LYS A 107 -9.81 -16.35 18.95
CA LYS A 107 -10.89 -16.33 19.94
C LYS A 107 -11.97 -15.31 19.57
N ALA A 108 -13.19 -15.55 20.06
CA ALA A 108 -14.29 -14.61 19.91
C ALA A 108 -13.86 -13.20 20.38
N GLY A 109 -14.13 -12.18 19.57
CA GLY A 109 -13.76 -10.79 19.83
C GLY A 109 -12.37 -10.39 19.32
N GLU A 110 -11.47 -11.33 18.97
CA GLU A 110 -10.18 -10.99 18.37
C GLU A 110 -10.36 -10.32 17.00
N LYS A 111 -9.45 -9.39 16.69
CA LYS A 111 -9.52 -8.58 15.47
C LYS A 111 -8.38 -8.88 14.52
N VAL A 112 -8.70 -8.78 13.23
CA VAL A 112 -7.75 -8.92 12.12
C VAL A 112 -7.83 -7.67 11.28
N MET A 113 -6.72 -6.96 11.16
CA MET A 113 -6.51 -5.87 10.22
C MET A 113 -5.97 -6.45 8.91
N SER A 114 -6.73 -6.37 7.84
CA SER A 114 -6.33 -6.85 6.53
C SER A 114 -6.04 -5.67 5.61
N LEU A 115 -4.83 -5.65 5.06
CA LEU A 115 -4.30 -4.59 4.19
C LEU A 115 -4.29 -5.09 2.76
N ARG A 116 -4.95 -4.35 1.87
CA ARG A 116 -5.20 -4.80 0.50
C ARG A 116 -3.96 -4.70 -0.40
N SER A 117 -3.92 -5.49 -1.46
CA SER A 117 -2.98 -5.35 -2.56
C SER A 117 -3.35 -4.22 -3.52
N THR A 118 -2.37 -3.85 -4.35
CA THR A 118 -2.56 -3.14 -5.63
C THR A 118 -2.97 -4.14 -6.69
N GLU A 119 -4.08 -3.93 -7.41
CA GLU A 119 -4.40 -4.75 -8.58
C GLU A 119 -3.88 -4.06 -9.85
N PHE A 120 -2.98 -4.74 -10.56
CA PHE A 120 -2.28 -4.23 -11.75
C PHE A 120 -3.22 -3.77 -12.89
N ILE A 121 -4.49 -4.14 -12.84
CA ILE A 121 -5.51 -3.79 -13.83
C ILE A 121 -6.41 -2.64 -13.34
N ASP A 122 -6.57 -2.44 -12.02
CA ASP A 122 -7.59 -1.52 -11.47
C ASP A 122 -7.03 -0.25 -10.81
N ASP A 123 -5.73 -0.11 -10.56
CA ASP A 123 -5.17 1.18 -10.10
C ASP A 123 -3.72 1.40 -10.56
N ALA A 124 -3.42 1.10 -11.82
CA ALA A 124 -2.06 1.16 -12.36
C ALA A 124 -1.38 2.54 -12.21
N VAL A 125 -2.12 3.62 -12.00
CA VAL A 125 -1.52 4.96 -11.90
C VAL A 125 -1.06 5.27 -10.49
N ARG A 126 -1.95 5.14 -9.48
CA ARG A 126 -1.57 5.34 -8.07
C ARG A 126 -0.60 4.25 -7.63
N ASP A 127 -0.77 3.05 -8.15
CA ASP A 127 -0.06 1.90 -7.63
C ASP A 127 1.11 1.44 -8.49
N ASN A 128 1.04 1.46 -9.83
CA ASN A 128 2.16 0.98 -10.67
C ASN A 128 3.23 2.06 -10.90
N GLN A 129 2.84 3.25 -11.36
CA GLN A 129 3.84 4.32 -11.57
C GLN A 129 4.16 5.10 -10.31
N ALA A 130 3.17 5.60 -9.57
CA ALA A 130 3.46 6.37 -8.36
C ALA A 130 4.07 5.44 -7.28
N THR A 131 3.32 4.48 -6.75
CA THR A 131 3.81 3.65 -5.64
C THR A 131 4.90 2.66 -6.05
N ASN A 132 4.64 1.74 -6.98
CA ASN A 132 5.57 0.65 -7.28
C ASN A 132 6.85 1.13 -7.96
N LYS A 133 6.79 2.10 -8.88
CA LYS A 133 7.98 2.58 -9.59
C LYS A 133 8.68 3.73 -8.86
N MET A 134 7.96 4.80 -8.52
CA MET A 134 8.59 6.00 -7.94
C MET A 134 8.87 5.89 -6.44
N GLU A 135 8.10 5.10 -5.69
CA GLU A 135 8.32 4.93 -4.24
C GLU A 135 9.05 3.61 -3.91
N ILE A 136 8.52 2.45 -4.30
CA ILE A 136 9.07 1.15 -3.88
C ILE A 136 10.30 0.73 -4.69
N ALA A 137 10.20 0.69 -6.02
CA ALA A 137 11.28 0.21 -6.87
C ALA A 137 12.48 1.17 -6.89
N ASP A 138 12.24 2.46 -6.68
CA ASP A 138 13.29 3.47 -6.66
C ASP A 138 13.75 3.78 -5.22
N ARG A 139 12.88 3.69 -4.20
CA ARG A 139 13.15 4.23 -2.85
C ARG A 139 12.82 3.30 -1.67
N GLY A 140 12.14 2.17 -1.93
CA GLY A 140 11.98 1.05 -1.01
C GLY A 140 10.78 1.11 -0.07
N TRP A 141 9.92 2.14 -0.14
CA TRP A 141 8.79 2.34 0.79
C TRP A 141 7.59 2.97 0.08
N ALA A 142 6.37 2.56 0.44
CA ALA A 142 5.12 3.18 -0.03
C ALA A 142 4.64 4.29 0.91
N PHE A 143 5.35 5.43 0.95
CA PHE A 143 5.15 6.47 1.97
C PHE A 143 3.72 7.00 2.03
N GLY A 144 3.07 7.23 0.88
CA GLY A 144 1.69 7.70 0.85
C GLY A 144 0.70 6.71 1.48
N GLN A 145 0.84 5.42 1.15
CA GLN A 145 -0.04 4.39 1.72
C GLN A 145 0.27 4.06 3.18
N ILE A 146 1.54 4.20 3.60
CA ILE A 146 1.90 4.05 5.02
C ILE A 146 1.36 5.22 5.85
N ASP A 147 1.41 6.45 5.33
CA ASP A 147 0.76 7.62 5.95
C ASP A 147 -0.75 7.38 6.10
N ASP A 148 -1.44 6.99 5.03
CA ASP A 148 -2.88 6.73 5.09
C ASP A 148 -3.24 5.53 6.01
N LEU A 149 -2.38 4.51 6.11
CA LEU A 149 -2.49 3.42 7.08
C LEU A 149 -2.40 3.91 8.53
N GLU A 150 -1.41 4.75 8.85
CA GLU A 150 -1.26 5.31 10.19
C GLU A 150 -2.47 6.17 10.55
N GLN A 151 -2.94 7.03 9.65
CA GLN A 151 -4.12 7.86 9.87
C GLN A 151 -5.38 7.02 10.09
N TRP A 152 -5.54 5.94 9.32
CA TRP A 152 -6.62 4.98 9.54
C TRP A 152 -6.53 4.32 10.91
N PHE A 153 -5.35 3.81 11.27
CA PHE A 153 -5.12 3.18 12.56
C PHE A 153 -5.42 4.13 13.73
N GLN A 154 -4.96 5.39 13.66
CA GLN A 154 -5.31 6.40 14.67
C GLN A 154 -6.82 6.64 14.73
N GLY A 155 -7.52 6.66 13.59
CA GLY A 155 -8.98 6.69 13.54
C GLY A 155 -9.62 5.52 14.29
N LEU A 156 -9.18 4.28 14.03
CA LEU A 156 -9.67 3.08 14.70
C LEU A 156 -9.46 3.14 16.23
N ARG A 157 -8.33 3.70 16.67
CA ARG A 157 -7.98 3.89 18.10
C ARG A 157 -8.84 4.97 18.76
N ASN A 158 -8.99 6.12 18.10
CA ASN A 158 -9.77 7.26 18.59
C ASN A 158 -11.24 6.87 18.80
N GLU A 159 -11.77 6.05 17.90
CA GLU A 159 -13.14 5.55 17.96
C GLU A 159 -13.31 4.30 18.82
N LYS A 160 -12.24 3.83 19.47
CA LYS A 160 -12.23 2.62 20.31
C LYS A 160 -12.67 1.35 19.58
N LEU A 161 -12.51 1.32 18.25
CA LEU A 161 -12.65 0.11 17.43
C LEU A 161 -11.45 -0.81 17.62
N ILE A 162 -10.29 -0.27 18.01
CA ILE A 162 -9.18 -1.00 18.62
C ILE A 162 -8.96 -0.38 20.01
N GLY A 163 -9.21 -1.15 21.07
CA GLY A 163 -9.17 -0.72 22.46
C GLY A 163 -7.75 -0.55 23.00
N ASP A 164 -7.62 0.14 24.13
CA ASP A 164 -6.32 0.35 24.76
C ASP A 164 -5.71 -0.97 25.25
N GLY A 165 -4.48 -1.27 24.83
CA GLY A 165 -3.82 -2.55 25.10
C GLY A 165 -4.39 -3.76 24.34
N GLU A 166 -5.40 -3.57 23.47
CA GLU A 166 -5.91 -4.65 22.63
C GLU A 166 -4.87 -5.06 21.59
N GLN A 167 -4.65 -6.37 21.46
CA GLN A 167 -3.80 -6.91 20.41
C GLN A 167 -4.62 -7.23 19.15
N ILE A 168 -4.03 -6.96 17.99
CA ILE A 168 -4.61 -7.29 16.68
C ILE A 168 -3.72 -8.25 15.90
N ARG A 169 -4.33 -9.00 14.99
CA ARG A 169 -3.61 -9.72 13.94
C ARG A 169 -3.61 -8.90 12.67
N ILE A 170 -2.62 -9.12 11.81
CA ILE A 170 -2.49 -8.40 10.54
C ILE A 170 -2.37 -9.38 9.39
N THR A 171 -3.06 -9.11 8.28
CA THR A 171 -2.84 -9.82 7.02
C THR A 171 -2.51 -8.83 5.90
N GLY A 172 -1.71 -9.27 4.92
CA GLY A 172 -1.44 -8.44 3.74
C GLY A 172 -0.94 -9.26 2.55
N TYR A 173 -1.52 -9.02 1.37
CA TYR A 173 -1.09 -9.65 0.11
C TYR A 173 -0.31 -8.67 -0.77
N SER A 174 0.78 -9.11 -1.41
CA SER A 174 1.58 -8.28 -2.33
C SER A 174 2.01 -6.95 -1.69
N LEU A 175 1.54 -5.79 -2.15
CA LEU A 175 1.80 -4.50 -1.50
C LEU A 175 1.24 -4.44 -0.07
N GLY A 176 0.10 -5.06 0.20
CA GLY A 176 -0.44 -5.17 1.56
C GLY A 176 0.54 -5.86 2.51
N GLY A 177 1.39 -6.76 2.00
CA GLY A 177 2.48 -7.38 2.79
C GLY A 177 3.60 -6.40 3.15
N HIS A 178 3.91 -5.45 2.26
CA HIS A 178 4.84 -4.34 2.54
C HIS A 178 4.29 -3.44 3.63
N LEU A 179 3.01 -3.04 3.51
CA LEU A 179 2.31 -2.23 4.50
C LEU A 179 2.24 -2.93 5.86
N ALA A 180 1.93 -4.23 5.88
CA ALA A 180 1.91 -5.02 7.10
C ALA A 180 3.29 -5.05 7.78
N THR A 181 4.37 -5.17 7.00
CA THR A 181 5.74 -5.14 7.52
C THR A 181 6.12 -3.75 8.04
N ALA A 182 5.77 -2.69 7.31
CA ALA A 182 5.98 -1.30 7.75
C ALA A 182 5.26 -1.01 9.07
N PHE A 183 4.00 -1.47 9.20
CA PHE A 183 3.22 -1.34 10.43
C PHE A 183 3.86 -2.08 11.60
N ASN A 184 4.43 -3.28 11.38
CA ASN A 184 5.20 -3.98 12.41
C ASN A 184 6.42 -3.17 12.87
N ILE A 185 7.11 -2.47 11.96
CA ILE A 185 8.26 -1.61 12.32
C ILE A 185 7.80 -0.36 13.09
N LEU A 186 6.72 0.29 12.65
CA LEU A 186 6.16 1.48 13.31
C LEU A 186 5.65 1.20 14.71
N HIS A 187 5.01 0.04 14.93
CA HIS A 187 4.39 -0.34 16.20
C HIS A 187 5.15 -1.42 16.96
N ARG A 188 6.42 -1.69 16.61
CA ARG A 188 7.24 -2.61 17.39
C ARG A 188 7.34 -2.15 18.84
N ASP A 189 7.42 -3.13 19.73
CA ASP A 189 7.58 -2.95 21.17
C ASP A 189 6.37 -2.31 21.88
N GLU A 190 5.24 -2.09 21.19
CA GLU A 190 3.99 -1.58 21.78
C GLU A 190 3.09 -2.68 22.34
N GLY A 191 3.40 -3.95 22.05
CA GLY A 191 2.53 -5.09 22.39
C GLY A 191 1.22 -5.13 21.60
N LEU A 192 1.04 -4.26 20.59
CA LEU A 192 -0.16 -4.14 19.76
C LEU A 192 -0.39 -5.33 18.83
N ILE A 193 0.68 -5.92 18.30
CA ILE A 193 0.59 -6.90 17.21
C ILE A 193 0.77 -8.30 17.78
N LYS A 194 -0.27 -9.13 17.63
CA LYS A 194 -0.25 -10.53 18.07
C LYS A 194 0.48 -11.41 17.06
N ASN A 195 0.05 -11.36 15.80
CA ASN A 195 0.63 -12.08 14.68
C ASN A 195 0.43 -11.31 13.37
N THR A 196 1.35 -11.45 12.43
CA THR A 196 1.22 -10.90 11.08
C THR A 196 1.42 -12.00 10.05
N TYR A 197 0.58 -12.03 9.02
CA TYR A 197 0.62 -13.02 7.95
C TYR A 197 0.68 -12.29 6.61
N THR A 198 1.82 -12.37 5.92
CA THR A 198 1.93 -11.80 4.57
C THR A 198 1.86 -12.90 3.53
N PHE A 199 1.19 -12.63 2.42
CA PHE A 199 1.02 -13.55 1.30
C PHE A 199 1.68 -12.94 0.06
N ASN A 200 2.73 -13.58 -0.47
CA ASN A 200 3.54 -13.04 -1.57
C ASN A 200 3.91 -11.56 -1.39
N GLY A 201 4.19 -11.14 -0.15
CA GLY A 201 4.38 -9.74 0.20
C GLY A 201 5.65 -9.14 -0.38
N VAL A 202 5.62 -7.87 -0.75
CA VAL A 202 6.83 -7.08 -1.06
C VAL A 202 7.59 -6.78 0.23
N GLY A 203 8.92 -6.92 0.23
CA GLY A 203 9.75 -6.52 1.37
C GLY A 203 9.81 -5.01 1.55
N VAL A 204 10.54 -4.53 2.56
CA VAL A 204 10.68 -3.09 2.85
C VAL A 204 12.12 -2.62 2.64
N GLY A 205 12.27 -1.31 2.42
CA GLY A 205 13.56 -0.66 2.27
C GLY A 205 14.33 -0.54 3.58
N ARG A 206 15.37 0.30 3.56
CA ARG A 206 16.31 0.48 4.67
C ARG A 206 16.56 1.97 4.93
N LYS A 207 17.20 2.29 6.06
CA LYS A 207 17.47 3.68 6.48
C LYS A 207 18.62 4.28 5.68
N THR A 208 19.72 3.54 5.58
CA THR A 208 20.93 3.93 4.83
C THR A 208 21.36 2.77 3.93
N LYS A 209 22.54 2.84 3.31
CA LYS A 209 23.05 1.72 2.51
C LYS A 209 23.43 0.51 3.37
N GLU A 210 23.68 0.73 4.65
CA GLU A 210 24.22 -0.27 5.57
C GLU A 210 23.24 -0.63 6.70
N GLU A 211 22.30 0.27 7.03
CA GLU A 211 21.43 0.14 8.20
C GLU A 211 19.98 -0.12 7.83
N GLU A 212 19.40 -1.14 8.45
CA GLU A 212 17.96 -1.43 8.42
C GLU A 212 17.13 -0.26 8.97
N MET A 213 15.85 -0.22 8.61
CA MET A 213 14.94 0.82 9.08
C MET A 213 14.53 0.57 10.53
N ASP A 214 14.76 1.56 11.40
CA ASP A 214 14.31 1.56 12.79
C ASP A 214 12.98 2.30 12.97
N LYS A 215 12.28 1.98 14.07
CA LYS A 215 10.96 2.54 14.42
C LYS A 215 10.95 4.06 14.43
N GLU A 216 11.88 4.66 15.17
CA GLU A 216 11.87 6.11 15.40
C GLU A 216 12.17 6.87 14.10
N THR A 217 13.07 6.35 13.28
CA THR A 217 13.36 6.94 11.96
C THR A 217 12.15 6.84 11.03
N LEU A 218 11.53 5.65 10.91
CA LEU A 218 10.36 5.48 10.04
C LEU A 218 9.20 6.37 10.51
N LYS A 219 8.92 6.40 11.82
CA LYS A 219 7.88 7.25 12.41
C LYS A 219 8.12 8.74 12.11
N ASN A 220 9.36 9.21 12.24
CA ASN A 220 9.71 10.59 11.90
C ASN A 220 9.58 10.89 10.41
N ILE A 221 9.91 9.95 9.54
CA ILE A 221 9.73 10.10 8.08
C ILE A 221 8.25 10.23 7.75
N ILE A 222 7.40 9.32 8.23
CA ILE A 222 5.96 9.35 7.97
C ILE A 222 5.30 10.61 8.55
N HIS A 223 5.67 11.00 9.78
CA HIS A 223 5.18 12.25 10.36
C HIS A 223 5.57 13.48 9.53
N GLN A 224 6.82 13.58 9.06
CA GLN A 224 7.22 14.70 8.20
C GLN A 224 6.55 14.65 6.82
N PHE A 225 6.37 13.44 6.26
CA PHE A 225 5.65 13.26 5.01
C PHE A 225 4.21 13.79 5.15
N HIS A 226 3.50 13.40 6.22
CA HIS A 226 2.16 13.85 6.55
C HIS A 226 2.08 15.38 6.63
N GLU A 227 2.95 15.99 7.45
CA GLU A 227 2.99 17.43 7.66
C GLU A 227 3.24 18.18 6.36
N THR A 228 4.23 17.78 5.56
CA THR A 228 4.51 18.44 4.28
C THR A 228 3.35 18.26 3.29
N ARG A 229 2.76 17.06 3.22
CA ARG A 229 1.64 16.73 2.31
C ARG A 229 0.41 17.59 2.57
N TYR A 230 0.01 17.74 3.84
CA TYR A 230 -1.24 18.42 4.22
C TYR A 230 -1.07 19.89 4.61
N ASN A 231 0.03 20.25 5.28
CA ASN A 231 0.26 21.60 5.79
C ASN A 231 1.18 22.43 4.88
N GLY A 232 1.74 21.81 3.84
CA GLY A 232 2.66 22.44 2.91
C GLY A 232 4.09 22.53 3.42
N ILE A 233 4.94 23.25 2.69
CA ILE A 233 6.38 23.31 3.00
C ILE A 233 6.68 24.29 4.14
N ASN A 234 7.69 23.96 4.94
CA ASN A 234 8.33 24.96 5.79
C ASN A 234 9.28 25.82 4.94
N SER A 235 8.85 27.03 4.59
CA SER A 235 9.58 27.94 3.69
C SER A 235 11.00 28.26 4.14
N THR A 236 11.29 28.19 5.44
CA THR A 236 12.65 28.45 5.97
C THR A 236 13.68 27.38 5.57
N ARG A 237 13.23 26.20 5.13
CA ARG A 237 14.09 25.10 4.64
C ARG A 237 14.50 25.26 3.18
N TYR A 238 13.91 26.21 2.45
CA TYR A 238 14.08 26.35 1.01
C TYR A 238 14.65 27.72 0.64
N ASN A 239 15.41 27.76 -0.45
CA ASN A 239 15.97 28.99 -0.98
C ASN A 239 14.89 29.83 -1.71
N ASN A 240 15.14 31.12 -1.93
CA ASN A 240 14.18 32.02 -2.59
C ASN A 240 13.79 31.56 -4.00
N ASN A 241 14.70 30.91 -4.73
CA ASN A 241 14.42 30.45 -6.08
C ASN A 241 13.38 29.32 -6.07
N PHE A 242 13.56 28.33 -5.19
CA PHE A 242 12.59 27.27 -4.97
C PHE A 242 11.23 27.83 -4.58
N LEU A 243 11.17 28.80 -3.67
CA LEU A 243 9.91 29.40 -3.22
C LEU A 243 9.16 30.13 -4.35
N VAL A 244 9.86 30.80 -5.26
CA VAL A 244 9.25 31.42 -6.45
C VAL A 244 8.62 30.35 -7.36
N HIS A 245 9.32 29.24 -7.60
CA HIS A 245 8.77 28.12 -8.37
C HIS A 245 7.59 27.47 -7.65
N TYR A 246 7.70 27.23 -6.34
CA TYR A 246 6.66 26.62 -5.52
C TYR A 246 5.33 27.38 -5.60
N ASN A 247 5.36 28.69 -5.39
CA ASN A 247 4.14 29.51 -5.46
C ASN A 247 3.50 29.44 -6.85
N LYS A 248 4.32 29.56 -7.92
CA LYS A 248 3.82 29.50 -9.29
C LYS A 248 3.21 28.14 -9.64
N LEU A 249 3.81 27.06 -9.16
CA LEU A 249 3.36 25.69 -9.43
C LEU A 249 2.14 25.31 -8.59
N THR A 250 2.03 25.85 -7.38
CA THR A 250 0.84 25.67 -6.52
C THR A 250 -0.40 26.17 -7.28
N ASP A 251 -0.38 27.39 -7.82
CA ASP A 251 -1.49 27.95 -8.60
C ASP A 251 -1.89 27.10 -9.82
N ILE A 252 -0.91 26.44 -10.46
CA ILE A 252 -1.16 25.59 -11.64
C ILE A 252 -1.77 24.26 -11.20
N LEU A 253 -1.21 23.62 -10.18
CA LEU A 253 -1.55 22.27 -9.77
C LEU A 253 -2.82 22.21 -8.91
N GLU A 254 -3.20 23.28 -8.21
CA GLU A 254 -4.50 23.39 -7.54
C GLU A 254 -5.69 23.25 -8.50
N GLN A 255 -5.49 23.54 -9.79
CA GLN A 255 -6.53 23.37 -10.81
C GLN A 255 -6.82 21.89 -11.12
N ILE A 256 -5.92 20.96 -10.79
CA ILE A 256 -6.10 19.52 -11.08
C ILE A 256 -7.34 18.96 -10.37
N SER A 257 -7.63 19.37 -9.14
CA SER A 257 -8.73 18.80 -8.36
C SER A 257 -10.12 19.08 -8.95
N HIS A 258 -10.22 20.01 -9.91
CA HIS A 258 -11.46 20.39 -10.58
C HIS A 258 -11.36 20.28 -12.11
N ALA A 259 -10.27 19.68 -12.62
CA ALA A 259 -9.98 19.63 -14.05
C ALA A 259 -10.72 18.48 -14.74
N ASP A 260 -11.36 18.79 -15.87
CA ASP A 260 -11.71 17.78 -16.86
C ASP A 260 -10.47 17.40 -17.71
N ASP A 261 -10.64 16.43 -18.61
CA ASP A 261 -9.52 15.95 -19.44
C ASP A 261 -8.89 17.06 -20.30
N SER A 262 -9.70 18.00 -20.83
CA SER A 262 -9.19 19.14 -21.61
C SER A 262 -8.35 20.08 -20.73
N LYS A 263 -8.79 20.31 -19.49
CA LYS A 263 -8.06 21.14 -18.56
C LYS A 263 -6.76 20.50 -18.10
N ILE A 264 -6.73 19.17 -17.97
CA ILE A 264 -5.50 18.42 -17.69
C ILE A 264 -4.49 18.59 -18.83
N ASP A 265 -4.92 18.58 -20.10
CA ASP A 265 -4.03 18.81 -21.23
C ASP A 265 -3.39 20.22 -21.20
N GLU A 266 -4.16 21.25 -20.82
CA GLU A 266 -3.63 22.62 -20.61
C GLU A 266 -2.61 22.69 -19.48
N ILE A 267 -2.92 22.03 -18.35
CA ILE A 267 -2.03 21.96 -17.18
C ILE A 267 -0.74 21.27 -17.58
N GLU A 268 -0.81 20.08 -18.17
CA GLU A 268 0.36 19.33 -18.61
C GLU A 268 1.22 20.13 -19.60
N SER A 269 0.60 20.79 -20.58
CA SER A 269 1.31 21.66 -21.53
C SER A 269 2.04 22.79 -20.82
N SER A 270 1.42 23.39 -19.81
CA SER A 270 2.03 24.44 -18.98
C SER A 270 3.21 23.91 -18.17
N LEU A 271 3.08 22.72 -17.56
CA LEU A 271 4.17 22.06 -16.82
C LEU A 271 5.36 21.74 -17.74
N ARG A 272 5.10 21.18 -18.94
CA ARG A 272 6.15 20.86 -19.92
C ARG A 272 6.86 22.11 -20.44
N ALA A 273 6.13 23.18 -20.70
CA ALA A 273 6.72 24.47 -21.07
C ALA A 273 7.60 25.02 -19.94
N TYR A 274 7.18 24.87 -18.68
CA TYR A 274 7.96 25.26 -17.51
C TYR A 274 9.27 24.45 -17.40
N ILE A 275 9.19 23.12 -17.50
CA ILE A 275 10.36 22.22 -17.53
C ILE A 275 11.33 22.62 -18.65
N TYR A 276 10.81 22.91 -19.85
CA TYR A 276 11.62 23.34 -20.98
C TYR A 276 12.35 24.67 -20.72
N ALA A 277 11.66 25.65 -20.12
CA ALA A 277 12.27 26.93 -19.75
C ALA A 277 13.40 26.76 -18.70
N MET A 278 13.23 25.88 -17.72
CA MET A 278 14.29 25.54 -16.75
C MET A 278 15.47 24.78 -17.39
N THR A 279 15.22 24.01 -18.45
CA THR A 279 16.24 23.22 -19.15
C THR A 279 17.08 24.10 -20.08
N THR A 280 16.45 25.08 -20.72
CA THR A 280 17.10 26.06 -21.61
C THR A 280 17.70 27.25 -20.86
N HIS A 281 17.67 27.25 -19.52
CA HIS A 281 18.14 28.35 -18.65
C HIS A 281 17.41 29.68 -18.87
N ALA A 282 16.20 29.65 -19.44
CA ALA A 282 15.34 30.82 -19.57
C ALA A 282 14.78 31.28 -18.21
N ILE A 283 14.67 30.35 -17.26
CA ILE A 283 14.44 30.61 -15.83
C ILE A 283 15.48 29.81 -15.02
N PRO A 284 15.79 30.22 -13.77
CA PRO A 284 16.71 29.48 -12.93
C PRO A 284 16.31 28.01 -12.79
N ALA A 285 17.29 27.12 -12.96
CA ALA A 285 17.09 25.70 -12.77
C ALA A 285 17.20 25.36 -11.28
N ASP A 286 16.14 24.79 -10.72
CA ASP A 286 16.17 24.06 -9.46
C ASP A 286 15.93 22.58 -9.78
N ASP A 287 16.95 21.74 -9.62
CA ASP A 287 16.90 20.33 -10.02
C ASP A 287 15.83 19.56 -9.23
N ASP A 288 15.55 19.97 -8.00
CA ASP A 288 14.49 19.38 -7.18
C ASP A 288 13.12 19.67 -7.79
N VAL A 289 12.90 20.92 -8.21
CA VAL A 289 11.67 21.31 -8.90
C VAL A 289 11.54 20.57 -10.24
N LYS A 290 12.64 20.42 -11.00
CA LYS A 290 12.61 19.64 -12.26
C LYS A 290 12.23 18.18 -12.02
N GLU A 291 12.80 17.53 -11.01
CA GLU A 291 12.47 16.15 -10.65
C GLU A 291 10.97 16.02 -10.31
N ILE A 292 10.46 16.91 -9.46
CA ILE A 292 9.05 16.95 -9.06
C ILE A 292 8.12 17.07 -10.28
N LEU A 293 8.39 18.03 -11.18
CA LEU A 293 7.55 18.25 -12.35
C LEU A 293 7.62 17.09 -13.35
N ASN A 294 8.80 16.48 -13.51
CA ASN A 294 8.94 15.27 -14.33
C ASN A 294 8.15 14.09 -13.75
N ASN A 295 8.07 13.95 -12.42
CA ASN A 295 7.26 12.90 -11.80
C ASN A 295 5.76 13.14 -12.03
N ILE A 296 5.28 14.38 -11.83
CA ILE A 296 3.88 14.74 -12.07
C ILE A 296 3.47 14.46 -13.52
N THR A 297 4.26 14.94 -14.49
CA THR A 297 3.95 14.71 -15.92
C THR A 297 3.95 13.22 -16.30
N LYS A 298 4.84 12.40 -15.72
CA LYS A 298 4.83 10.93 -15.90
C LYS A 298 3.57 10.29 -15.33
N ILE A 299 3.07 10.75 -14.19
CA ILE A 299 1.82 10.25 -13.60
C ILE A 299 0.63 10.61 -14.50
N ILE A 300 0.61 11.83 -15.05
CA ILE A 300 -0.42 12.25 -16.01
C ILE A 300 -0.39 11.36 -17.26
N ASP A 301 0.80 11.17 -17.84
CA ASP A 301 1.00 10.34 -19.03
C ASP A 301 0.54 8.89 -18.79
N GLU A 302 0.85 8.34 -17.62
CA GLU A 302 0.41 6.99 -17.28
C GLU A 302 -1.10 6.91 -17.13
N ASN A 303 -1.75 7.87 -16.46
CA ASN A 303 -3.20 7.85 -16.33
C ASN A 303 -3.88 7.84 -17.69
N ARG A 304 -3.38 8.66 -18.62
CA ARG A 304 -3.83 8.65 -20.01
C ARG A 304 -3.57 7.30 -20.69
N ARG A 305 -2.37 6.73 -20.51
CA ARG A 305 -2.00 5.42 -21.09
C ARG A 305 -2.90 4.30 -20.59
N VAL A 306 -3.12 4.20 -19.29
CA VAL A 306 -3.93 3.15 -18.64
C VAL A 306 -5.37 3.22 -19.11
N ARG A 307 -5.95 4.42 -19.22
CA ARG A 307 -7.29 4.64 -19.79
C ARG A 307 -7.44 4.14 -21.23
N SER A 308 -6.34 4.07 -21.98
CA SER A 308 -6.32 3.58 -23.36
C SER A 308 -6.10 2.07 -23.51
N LEU A 309 -5.77 1.36 -22.42
CA LEU A 309 -5.58 -0.08 -22.45
C LEU A 309 -6.92 -0.81 -22.44
N SER A 310 -7.09 -1.77 -23.36
CA SER A 310 -8.10 -2.81 -23.27
C SER A 310 -7.40 -4.16 -23.11
N SER A 311 -7.80 -4.95 -22.11
CA SER A 311 -7.49 -6.38 -22.15
C SER A 311 -8.42 -7.01 -23.18
N GLY A 312 -7.94 -8.00 -23.95
CA GLY A 312 -8.69 -8.61 -25.07
C GLY A 312 -9.99 -9.34 -24.72
N THR A 313 -10.52 -9.15 -23.50
CA THR A 313 -11.74 -9.73 -22.94
C THR A 313 -12.73 -8.68 -22.42
N GLU A 314 -12.77 -7.49 -23.04
CA GLU A 314 -13.67 -6.35 -22.71
C GLU A 314 -13.49 -5.71 -21.31
N GLN A 315 -12.57 -6.20 -20.48
CA GLN A 315 -12.20 -5.53 -19.23
C GLN A 315 -11.30 -4.32 -19.53
N LYS A 316 -11.80 -3.13 -19.17
CA LYS A 316 -11.04 -1.87 -19.21
C LYS A 316 -10.44 -1.63 -17.84
N ALA A 317 -9.20 -1.12 -17.80
CA ALA A 317 -8.62 -0.67 -16.54
C ALA A 317 -9.50 0.40 -15.89
N LYS A 318 -9.58 0.42 -14.56
CA LYS A 318 -10.38 1.41 -13.83
C LYS A 318 -9.94 2.82 -14.23
N ILE A 319 -10.92 3.66 -14.57
CA ILE A 319 -10.67 5.06 -14.86
C ILE A 319 -10.55 5.78 -13.51
N VAL A 320 -9.35 6.27 -13.21
CA VAL A 320 -9.09 7.09 -12.03
C VAL A 320 -9.13 8.56 -12.45
N ASN A 321 -9.96 9.38 -11.78
CA ASN A 321 -9.94 10.82 -12.02
C ASN A 321 -8.63 11.41 -11.49
N TYR A 322 -8.13 12.45 -12.16
CA TYR A 322 -6.90 13.11 -11.74
C TYR A 322 -7.03 13.75 -10.36
N SER A 323 -8.21 14.24 -9.99
CA SER A 323 -8.55 14.71 -8.65
C SER A 323 -8.32 13.66 -7.56
N ASP A 324 -8.33 12.38 -7.92
CA ASP A 324 -8.32 11.28 -6.99
C ASP A 324 -6.90 10.69 -6.86
N ILE A 325 -5.87 11.28 -7.48
CA ILE A 325 -4.48 10.81 -7.44
C ILE A 325 -3.65 11.75 -6.56
N ALA A 326 -3.39 11.36 -5.31
CA ALA A 326 -2.64 12.18 -4.34
C ALA A 326 -1.26 12.58 -4.88
N ALA A 327 -0.61 11.67 -5.62
CA ALA A 327 0.72 11.89 -6.17
C ALA A 327 0.82 12.99 -7.24
N LEU A 328 -0.30 13.52 -7.75
CA LEU A 328 -0.29 14.72 -8.61
C LEU A 328 -0.13 16.02 -7.81
N GLY A 329 -0.35 15.99 -6.50
CA GLY A 329 -0.20 17.15 -5.63
C GLY A 329 1.26 17.59 -5.48
N LEU A 330 1.52 18.89 -5.56
CA LEU A 330 2.86 19.45 -5.41
C LEU A 330 3.47 19.10 -4.05
N ASN A 331 2.70 19.31 -2.97
CA ASN A 331 3.12 19.01 -1.61
C ASN A 331 3.38 17.51 -1.40
N TYR A 332 2.62 16.63 -2.05
CA TYR A 332 2.89 15.19 -2.02
C TYR A 332 4.25 14.86 -2.63
N GLN A 333 4.57 15.41 -3.80
CA GLN A 333 5.85 15.16 -4.46
C GLN A 333 7.04 15.73 -3.67
N ILE A 334 6.86 16.87 -3.03
CA ILE A 334 7.88 17.43 -2.13
C ILE A 334 8.06 16.53 -0.90
N ALA A 335 6.96 16.11 -0.26
CA ALA A 335 6.99 15.19 0.88
C ALA A 335 7.68 13.87 0.52
N LEU A 336 7.37 13.31 -0.65
CA LEU A 336 8.01 12.11 -1.17
C LEU A 336 9.51 12.34 -1.36
N LYS A 337 9.92 13.47 -1.95
CA LYS A 337 11.33 13.79 -2.10
C LYS A 337 12.05 13.91 -0.75
N GLU A 338 11.47 14.57 0.23
CA GLU A 338 12.04 14.70 1.58
C GLU A 338 12.16 13.33 2.29
N ALA A 339 11.13 12.49 2.20
CA ALA A 339 11.12 11.15 2.79
C ALA A 339 12.21 10.27 2.18
N THR A 340 12.35 10.33 0.85
CA THR A 340 13.29 9.49 0.10
C THR A 340 14.75 9.90 0.25
N GLN A 341 15.04 11.10 0.77
CA GLN A 341 16.40 11.49 1.20
C GLN A 341 16.83 10.79 2.49
N ARG A 342 15.88 10.19 3.23
CA ARG A 342 16.11 9.55 4.53
C ARG A 342 15.81 8.05 4.52
N ALA A 343 15.65 7.49 3.33
CA ALA A 343 15.39 6.08 3.10
C ALA A 343 16.14 5.60 1.87
N TYR A 344 16.36 4.29 1.79
CA TYR A 344 17.15 3.69 0.73
C TYR A 344 16.52 2.36 0.28
N ALA A 345 16.43 2.15 -1.04
CA ALA A 345 15.97 0.89 -1.63
C ALA A 345 17.11 -0.12 -1.79
N TYR A 346 16.82 -1.42 -1.70
CA TYR A 346 17.78 -2.42 -2.13
C TYR A 346 17.99 -2.34 -3.66
N PRO A 347 19.25 -2.29 -4.15
CA PRO A 347 19.53 -2.14 -5.57
C PRO A 347 18.86 -3.23 -6.42
N LYS A 348 18.30 -2.86 -7.59
CA LYS A 348 17.76 -3.80 -8.59
C LYS A 348 18.77 -4.83 -9.12
N LEU A 349 20.06 -4.68 -8.82
CA LEU A 349 21.17 -5.53 -9.30
C LEU A 349 21.15 -6.97 -8.77
N THR A 350 20.30 -7.29 -7.80
CA THR A 350 19.99 -8.67 -7.45
C THR A 350 18.95 -9.29 -8.39
N GLY A 351 18.30 -8.54 -9.28
CA GLY A 351 17.09 -8.94 -10.00
C GLY A 351 17.24 -9.82 -11.24
N LEU A 352 18.45 -10.23 -11.67
CA LEU A 352 18.59 -11.35 -12.62
C LEU A 352 18.92 -12.65 -11.89
N GLU A 353 19.84 -12.62 -10.93
CA GLU A 353 20.21 -13.81 -10.15
C GLU A 353 19.12 -14.18 -9.13
N THR A 354 18.60 -13.28 -8.31
CA THR A 354 17.52 -13.60 -7.34
C THR A 354 16.16 -13.88 -8.01
N THR A 355 15.90 -13.32 -9.19
CA THR A 355 14.67 -13.61 -9.96
C THR A 355 14.71 -15.01 -10.61
N ILE A 356 15.89 -15.48 -11.01
CA ILE A 356 16.10 -16.82 -11.57
C ILE A 356 16.32 -17.86 -10.45
N LEU A 357 16.93 -17.48 -9.34
CA LEU A 357 17.27 -18.34 -8.20
C LEU A 357 16.22 -18.32 -7.06
N ASN A 358 15.24 -17.41 -7.11
CA ASN A 358 14.20 -17.21 -6.09
C ASN A 358 14.75 -16.91 -4.67
N GLU A 359 15.89 -16.23 -4.60
CA GLU A 359 16.60 -15.92 -3.35
C GLU A 359 16.03 -14.66 -2.70
N ARG A 360 15.55 -14.79 -1.45
CA ARG A 360 14.98 -13.67 -0.67
C ARG A 360 16.03 -13.10 0.28
N LEU A 361 16.12 -11.78 0.33
CA LEU A 361 16.96 -11.09 1.31
C LEU A 361 16.21 -10.98 2.63
N TYR A 362 16.83 -11.44 3.71
CA TYR A 362 16.23 -11.35 5.03
C TYR A 362 17.10 -10.62 6.03
N SER A 363 16.42 -9.90 6.91
CA SER A 363 17.01 -9.23 8.06
C SER A 363 17.59 -10.25 9.06
N ASN A 364 18.69 -9.87 9.70
CA ASN A 364 19.19 -10.58 10.88
C ASN A 364 18.34 -10.25 12.13
N ASN A 365 17.63 -9.11 12.12
CA ASN A 365 16.74 -8.65 13.17
C ASN A 365 15.29 -9.08 12.89
N ARG A 366 15.04 -10.39 12.90
CA ARG A 366 13.72 -10.96 12.62
C ARG A 366 12.65 -10.39 13.55
N ILE A 367 11.45 -10.16 13.00
CA ILE A 367 10.27 -9.78 13.77
C ILE A 367 9.58 -11.08 14.21
N GLU A 368 9.45 -11.27 15.53
CA GLU A 368 8.73 -12.43 16.08
C GLU A 368 7.26 -12.38 15.65
N ASN A 369 6.65 -13.54 15.39
CA ASN A 369 5.25 -13.67 15.02
C ASN A 369 4.82 -13.00 13.69
N LEU A 370 5.78 -12.53 12.89
CA LEU A 370 5.58 -12.18 11.48
C LEU A 370 5.87 -13.43 10.62
N TYR A 371 4.88 -13.90 9.86
CA TYR A 371 4.98 -15.07 8.99
C TYR A 371 4.81 -14.64 7.54
N GLU A 372 5.72 -15.07 6.68
CA GLU A 372 5.71 -14.72 5.26
C GLU A 372 5.48 -15.97 4.41
N ILE A 373 4.26 -16.07 3.88
CA ILE A 373 3.78 -17.16 3.06
C ILE A 373 4.02 -16.80 1.60
N TYR A 374 4.71 -17.66 0.85
CA TYR A 374 4.99 -17.39 -0.56
C TYR A 374 5.10 -18.64 -1.42
N ALA A 375 4.84 -18.49 -2.72
CA ALA A 375 5.06 -19.55 -3.68
C ALA A 375 6.57 -19.81 -3.87
N LYS A 376 7.01 -21.05 -3.61
CA LYS A 376 8.42 -21.46 -3.73
C LYS A 376 8.86 -21.63 -5.19
N ASN A 377 7.92 -21.88 -6.11
CA ASN A 377 8.24 -22.13 -7.51
C ASN A 377 8.61 -20.83 -8.23
N PRO A 378 9.74 -20.78 -8.96
CA PRO A 378 10.10 -19.60 -9.76
C PRO A 378 9.12 -19.36 -10.92
N PRO A 379 8.93 -18.09 -11.36
CA PRO A 379 9.44 -16.86 -10.75
C PRO A 379 8.50 -16.32 -9.65
N SER A 380 9.04 -15.98 -8.47
CA SER A 380 8.30 -15.28 -7.38
C SER A 380 8.84 -13.86 -7.17
N MET A 381 8.74 -13.04 -8.22
CA MET A 381 9.42 -11.72 -8.31
C MET A 381 9.01 -10.73 -7.21
N VAL A 382 7.73 -10.72 -6.83
CA VAL A 382 7.20 -9.80 -5.80
C VAL A 382 7.73 -10.19 -4.42
N ALA A 383 7.63 -11.47 -4.08
CA ALA A 383 8.09 -12.01 -2.80
C ALA A 383 9.62 -12.04 -2.65
N SER A 384 10.38 -11.83 -3.73
CA SER A 384 11.85 -11.80 -3.72
C SER A 384 12.42 -10.38 -3.75
N SER A 385 11.59 -9.37 -3.53
CA SER A 385 11.99 -7.96 -3.60
C SER A 385 12.26 -7.35 -2.22
N GLN A 386 13.25 -6.45 -2.13
CA GLN A 386 13.61 -5.71 -0.92
C GLN A 386 13.98 -6.63 0.27
N LEU A 387 13.94 -6.12 1.52
CA LEU A 387 14.30 -6.87 2.72
C LEU A 387 13.06 -7.40 3.46
N HIS A 388 13.15 -8.65 3.90
CA HIS A 388 12.11 -9.34 4.64
C HIS A 388 12.49 -9.57 6.11
N TYR A 389 11.50 -9.49 7.01
CA TYR A 389 11.73 -9.58 8.46
C TYR A 389 11.07 -10.80 9.11
N GLY A 390 10.13 -11.46 8.43
CA GLY A 390 9.35 -12.54 9.02
C GLY A 390 10.01 -13.91 8.97
N THR A 391 9.34 -14.88 9.58
CA THR A 391 9.62 -16.31 9.44
C THR A 391 9.03 -16.81 8.12
N GLU A 392 9.85 -17.48 7.33
CA GLU A 392 9.45 -17.93 6.00
C GLU A 392 8.60 -19.20 6.02
N ILE A 393 7.54 -19.22 5.21
CA ILE A 393 6.66 -20.37 5.01
C ILE A 393 6.49 -20.59 3.49
N PRO A 394 7.47 -21.25 2.84
CA PRO A 394 7.39 -21.54 1.40
C PRO A 394 6.32 -22.59 1.11
N ILE A 395 5.45 -22.31 0.13
CA ILE A 395 4.46 -23.25 -0.39
C ILE A 395 4.94 -23.79 -1.73
N SER A 396 5.19 -25.09 -1.80
CA SER A 396 5.49 -25.80 -3.05
C SER A 396 4.18 -26.14 -3.76
N VAL A 397 4.04 -25.69 -5.00
CA VAL A 397 2.93 -26.13 -5.86
C VAL A 397 3.45 -27.31 -6.70
N GLU A 398 2.94 -28.51 -6.45
CA GLU A 398 3.32 -29.69 -7.22
C GLU A 398 2.66 -29.63 -8.61
N ASN A 399 3.47 -29.45 -9.66
CA ASN A 399 3.00 -29.60 -11.03
C ASN A 399 3.07 -31.09 -11.42
N GLN A 400 1.92 -31.76 -11.53
CA GLN A 400 1.83 -33.17 -11.97
C GLN A 400 2.13 -33.40 -13.48
N ARG A 401 2.99 -32.59 -14.10
CA ARG A 401 3.50 -32.86 -15.44
C ARG A 401 4.94 -33.35 -15.32
N ARG A 402 5.10 -34.67 -15.27
CA ARG A 402 6.34 -35.37 -15.63
C ARG A 402 6.11 -36.13 -16.93
#